data_AF-A0A3C1GTI9-F1
#
_entry.id   AF-A0A3C1GTI9-F1
#
_cell.length_a   1.000
_cell.length_b   1.000
_cell.length_c   1.000
_cell.angle_alpha   90.00
_cell.angle_beta   90.00
_cell.angle_gamma   90.00
#
_symmetry.space_group_name_H-M   'P 1'
#
loop_
_entity.id
_entity.type
_entity.pdbx_description
1 polymer ?
#
loop_
_entity_poly.entity_id
_entity_poly.type
_entity_poly.pdbx_seq_one_letter_code
_entity_poly.pdbx_strand_id
1 'polypeptide(L)'
;VATPSWELEPEIVLPQMPAGVSLVIQSLEASNTSASNGGTKAQALQPWFTGQAVPQALWFGTGQASPVTIEVRYQSRLVGEVITIMPDGSMMIGQGL
;
A
#
# COMPACT_ATOMS: atom_id res chain seq x y z
N VAL A 1 -20.18 21.17 7.91
CA VAL A 1 -19.11 20.71 6.99
C VAL A 1 -18.95 19.22 7.23
N ALA A 2 -19.06 18.39 6.21
CA ALA A 2 -18.82 16.95 6.35
C ALA A 2 -17.32 16.72 6.52
N THR A 3 -16.93 16.02 7.58
CA THR A 3 -15.54 15.57 7.74
C THR A 3 -15.33 14.42 6.77
N PRO A 4 -14.30 14.46 5.90
CA PRO A 4 -14.00 13.33 5.03
C PRO A 4 -13.63 12.09 5.87
N SER A 5 -14.18 10.94 5.48
CA SER A 5 -13.94 9.63 6.10
C SER A 5 -13.57 8.60 5.03
N TRP A 6 -12.82 7.58 5.44
CA TRP A 6 -12.61 6.36 4.67
C TRP A 6 -13.79 5.41 4.90
N GLU A 7 -14.35 4.89 3.82
CA GLU A 7 -15.45 3.94 3.89
C GLU A 7 -15.15 2.78 2.95
N LEU A 8 -15.60 1.58 3.32
CA LEU A 8 -15.54 0.43 2.43
C LEU A 8 -16.59 0.63 1.33
N GLU A 9 -16.20 0.42 0.07
CA GLU A 9 -17.15 0.46 -1.03
C GLU A 9 -18.16 -0.68 -0.87
N PRO A 10 -19.47 -0.40 -0.88
CA PRO A 10 -20.51 -1.38 -0.55
C PRO A 10 -20.60 -2.51 -1.58
N GLU A 11 -20.09 -2.29 -2.79
CA GLU A 11 -20.10 -3.26 -3.88
C GLU A 11 -18.92 -4.25 -3.83
N ILE A 12 -17.93 -4.02 -2.95
CA ILE A 12 -16.73 -4.84 -2.84
C ILE A 12 -16.91 -5.89 -1.73
N VAL A 13 -16.79 -7.16 -2.10
CA VAL A 13 -16.63 -8.27 -1.14
C VAL A 13 -15.15 -8.59 -1.00
N LEU A 14 -14.59 -8.38 0.20
CA LEU A 14 -13.20 -8.71 0.47
C LEU A 14 -12.98 -10.24 0.44
N PRO A 15 -11.95 -10.73 -0.26
CA PRO A 15 -11.64 -12.15 -0.27
C PRO A 15 -11.16 -12.62 1.11
N GLN A 16 -11.48 -13.88 1.45
CA GLN A 16 -10.86 -14.50 2.62
C GLN A 16 -9.43 -14.93 2.29
N MET A 17 -8.49 -14.54 3.16
CA MET A 17 -7.08 -14.90 2.99
C MET A 17 -6.87 -16.39 3.35
N PRO A 18 -6.29 -17.21 2.45
CA PRO A 18 -6.03 -18.61 2.74
C PRO A 18 -5.07 -18.80 3.92
N ALA A 19 -5.16 -19.96 4.57
CA ALA A 19 -4.27 -20.30 5.68
C ALA A 19 -2.80 -20.29 5.24
N GLY A 20 -1.95 -19.62 6.02
CA GLY A 20 -0.52 -19.51 5.75
C GLY A 20 -0.16 -18.49 4.66
N VAL A 21 -1.12 -17.85 4.02
CA VAL A 21 -0.90 -16.74 3.08
C VAL A 21 -0.88 -15.41 3.83
N SER A 22 0.04 -14.52 3.47
CA SER A 22 0.10 -13.14 3.94
C SER A 22 0.44 -12.19 2.79
N LEU A 23 0.07 -10.93 2.96
CA LEU A 23 0.45 -9.83 2.06
C LEU A 23 1.51 -8.96 2.74
N VAL A 24 2.53 -8.56 2.00
CA VAL A 24 3.51 -7.56 2.42
C VAL A 24 3.41 -6.39 1.46
N ILE A 25 3.01 -5.23 1.98
CA ILE A 25 2.91 -3.99 1.21
C ILE A 25 4.03 -3.07 1.66
N GLN A 26 4.85 -2.57 0.72
CA GLN A 26 5.96 -1.66 1.01
C GLN A 26 5.85 -0.43 0.14
N SER A 27 6.07 0.75 0.73
CA SER A 27 6.17 1.98 -0.04
C SER A 27 7.50 2.04 -0.80
N LEU A 28 7.46 2.39 -2.08
CA LEU A 28 8.67 2.64 -2.88
C LEU A 28 9.40 3.93 -2.45
N GLU A 29 8.68 4.90 -1.86
CA GLU A 29 9.27 6.13 -1.34
C GLU A 29 10.09 5.88 -0.06
N ALA A 30 9.71 4.89 0.74
CA ALA A 30 10.47 4.48 1.92
C ALA A 30 11.82 3.85 1.56
N SER A 31 11.88 3.08 0.46
CA SER A 31 13.14 2.48 -0.02
C SER A 31 14.12 3.50 -0.59
N ASN A 32 13.65 4.65 -1.10
CA ASN A 32 14.52 5.70 -1.62
C ASN A 32 15.07 6.65 -0.53
N THR A 33 14.70 6.43 0.74
CA THR A 33 15.20 7.21 1.89
C THR A 33 16.13 6.44 2.82
N SER A 34 16.53 5.20 2.47
CA SER A 34 17.51 4.42 3.25
C SER A 34 18.97 4.89 3.12
N ALA A 35 19.21 6.11 2.63
CA ALA A 35 20.51 6.79 2.68
C ALA A 35 20.45 8.11 3.47
N SER A 36 19.87 8.12 4.67
CA SER A 36 20.31 9.03 5.74
C SER A 36 19.65 8.68 7.09
N ASN A 37 20.49 8.19 8.00
CA ASN A 37 20.42 8.30 9.46
C ASN A 37 19.03 8.31 10.13
N GLY A 38 18.71 7.20 10.80
CA GLY A 38 18.44 7.21 12.24
C GLY A 38 17.29 8.08 12.78
N GLY A 39 16.30 8.43 11.97
CA GLY A 39 15.12 9.15 12.42
C GLY A 39 13.88 8.37 12.04
N THR A 40 13.03 8.08 13.01
CA THR A 40 11.60 7.80 12.79
C THR A 40 11.03 8.99 12.03
N LYS A 41 11.11 8.96 10.69
CA LYS A 41 10.31 9.83 9.85
C LYS A 41 8.90 9.33 10.06
N ALA A 42 8.22 9.93 11.03
CA ALA A 42 6.80 10.05 11.04
C ALA A 42 6.42 10.46 9.62
N GLN A 43 5.96 9.49 8.84
CA GLN A 43 5.21 9.72 7.62
C GLN A 43 4.25 10.84 8.00
N ALA A 44 4.35 12.00 7.34
CA ALA A 44 3.52 13.14 7.67
C ALA A 44 2.08 12.74 7.34
N LEU A 45 1.43 12.08 8.30
CA LEU A 45 0.02 11.77 8.27
C LEU A 45 -0.65 13.15 8.17
N GLN A 46 -1.19 13.45 6.99
CA GLN A 46 -1.97 14.64 6.71
C GLN A 46 -2.91 14.91 7.90
N PRO A 47 -3.04 16.17 8.35
CA PRO A 47 -3.65 16.51 9.64
C PRO A 47 -5.15 16.17 9.77
N TRP A 48 -5.78 15.63 8.72
CA TRP A 48 -7.19 15.23 8.69
C TRP A 48 -7.40 13.71 8.91
N PHE A 49 -6.34 12.94 9.20
CA PHE A 49 -6.40 11.49 9.44
C PHE A 49 -6.79 11.10 10.88
N THR A 50 -8.00 11.41 11.32
CA THR A 50 -8.50 10.97 12.64
C THR A 50 -9.49 9.82 12.53
N GLY A 51 -9.19 8.67 13.15
CA GLY A 51 -10.20 7.69 13.59
C GLY A 51 -10.47 6.48 12.70
N GLN A 52 -9.78 6.30 11.57
CA GLN A 52 -9.98 5.14 10.69
C GLN A 52 -8.65 4.54 10.21
N ALA A 53 -8.63 3.23 9.98
CA ALA A 53 -7.48 2.53 9.40
C ALA A 53 -7.23 3.08 7.99
N VAL A 54 -6.22 3.93 7.86
CA VAL A 54 -5.84 4.56 6.60
C VAL A 54 -5.41 3.46 5.61
N PRO A 55 -5.87 3.48 4.35
CA PRO A 55 -5.40 2.54 3.35
C PRO A 55 -3.89 2.63 3.13
N GLN A 56 -3.22 1.49 3.02
CA GLN A 56 -1.77 1.41 2.76
C GLN A 56 -1.42 1.76 1.31
N ALA A 57 -2.38 1.63 0.40
CA ALA A 57 -2.30 2.07 -0.98
C ALA A 57 -3.46 3.02 -1.27
N LEU A 58 -3.16 4.13 -1.96
CA LEU A 58 -4.11 5.16 -2.34
C LEU A 58 -4.12 5.28 -3.86
N TRP A 59 -5.32 5.35 -4.44
CA TRP A 59 -5.54 5.67 -5.84
C TRP A 59 -6.40 6.92 -5.92
N PHE A 60 -5.90 7.96 -6.57
CA PHE A 60 -6.61 9.22 -6.72
C PHE A 60 -7.43 9.20 -8.01
N GLY A 61 -8.61 9.82 -8.00
CA GLY A 61 -9.44 9.97 -9.21
C GLY A 61 -8.76 10.75 -10.36
N THR A 62 -7.60 11.36 -10.09
CA THR A 62 -6.73 12.00 -11.08
C THR A 62 -5.82 11.03 -11.84
N GLY A 63 -5.82 9.74 -11.48
CA GLY A 63 -4.98 8.70 -12.06
C GLY A 63 -3.64 8.50 -11.35
N GLN A 64 -3.25 9.39 -10.44
CA GLN A 64 -2.06 9.19 -9.60
C GLN A 64 -2.33 8.14 -8.51
N ALA A 65 -1.27 7.46 -8.06
CA ALA A 65 -1.35 6.50 -6.97
C ALA A 65 -0.17 6.61 -6.00
N SER A 66 -0.33 6.11 -4.78
CA SER A 66 0.80 5.94 -3.87
C SER A 66 1.71 4.82 -4.39
N PRO A 67 3.01 5.06 -4.57
CA PRO A 67 3.89 4.07 -5.15
C PRO A 67 4.23 2.98 -4.12
N VAL A 68 3.87 1.73 -4.42
CA VAL A 68 3.99 0.59 -3.53
C VAL A 68 4.39 -0.69 -4.26
N THR A 69 5.02 -1.62 -3.56
CA THR A 69 5.14 -3.03 -3.94
C THR A 69 4.24 -3.87 -3.05
N ILE A 70 3.62 -4.88 -3.64
CA ILE A 70 2.73 -5.83 -2.97
C ILE A 70 3.27 -7.22 -3.27
N GLU A 71 3.66 -7.93 -2.22
CA GLU A 71 4.10 -9.31 -2.28
C GLU A 71 3.05 -10.23 -1.64
N VAL A 72 2.76 -11.34 -2.30
CA VAL A 72 2.02 -12.45 -1.70
C VAL A 72 3.03 -13.45 -1.15
N ARG A 73 2.88 -13.84 0.12
CA ARG A 73 3.76 -14.80 0.77
C ARG A 73 2.99 -15.98 1.29
N TYR A 74 3.55 -17.19 1.16
CA TYR A 74 3.08 -18.39 1.84
C TYR A 74 4.14 -18.85 2.83
N GLN A 75 3.80 -18.93 4.12
CA GLN A 75 4.73 -19.32 5.19
C GLN A 75 6.05 -18.52 5.12
N SER A 76 5.93 -17.20 4.96
CA SER A 76 7.04 -16.24 4.82
C SER A 76 7.89 -16.37 3.55
N ARG A 77 7.52 -17.22 2.60
CA ARG A 77 8.18 -17.33 1.28
C ARG A 77 7.37 -16.55 0.24
N LEU A 78 8.05 -15.76 -0.58
CA LEU A 78 7.42 -15.12 -1.73
C LEU A 78 6.80 -16.19 -2.63
N VAL A 79 5.53 -16.01 -2.97
CA VAL A 79 4.80 -16.87 -3.91
C VAL A 79 4.22 -16.01 -5.01
N GLY A 80 4.45 -16.42 -6.26
CA GLY A 80 3.97 -15.69 -7.43
C GLY A 80 4.78 -14.44 -7.74
N GLU A 81 4.11 -13.48 -8.38
CA GLU A 81 4.68 -12.23 -8.87
C GLU A 81 4.49 -11.10 -7.84
N VAL A 82 5.36 -10.11 -7.90
CA VAL A 82 5.27 -8.86 -7.15
C VAL A 82 4.48 -7.86 -7.99
N ILE A 83 3.51 -7.21 -7.36
CA ILE A 83 2.74 -6.13 -7.98
C ILE A 83 3.39 -4.81 -7.58
N THR A 84 3.78 -4.02 -8.55
CA THR A 84 4.36 -2.70 -8.34
C THR A 84 3.41 -1.64 -8.89
N ILE A 85 3.00 -0.71 -8.05
CA ILE A 85 2.20 0.46 -8.42
C ILE A 85 3.15 1.66 -8.43
N MET A 86 3.16 2.39 -9.54
CA MET A 86 3.99 3.58 -9.74
C MET A 86 3.19 4.87 -9.43
N PRO A 87 3.85 6.01 -9.22
CA PRO A 87 3.18 7.27 -8.89
C PRO A 87 2.16 7.73 -9.95
N ASP A 88 2.41 7.40 -11.21
CA ASP A 88 1.55 7.70 -12.36
C ASP A 88 0.32 6.79 -12.48
N GLY A 89 0.13 5.88 -11.51
CA GLY A 89 -0.95 4.89 -11.52
C GLY A 89 -0.68 3.71 -12.45
N SER A 90 0.49 3.62 -13.08
CA SER A 90 0.84 2.40 -13.83
C SER A 90 1.08 1.23 -12.87
N MET A 91 0.67 0.05 -13.30
CA MET A 91 0.86 -1.21 -12.56
C MET A 91 1.76 -2.14 -13.37
N MET A 92 2.76 -2.70 -12.69
CA MET A 92 3.63 -3.74 -13.22
C MET A 92 3.46 -5.01 -12.39
N ILE A 93 3.46 -6.16 -13.05
CA ILE A 93 3.41 -7.46 -12.40
C ILE A 93 4.60 -8.27 -12.92
N GLY A 94 5.43 -8.80 -12.03
CA GLY A 94 6.59 -9.59 -12.43
C GLY A 94 7.38 -10.17 -11.26
N GLN A 95 8.46 -10.90 -11.57
CA GLN A 95 9.39 -11.38 -10.55
C GLN A 95 10.03 -10.15 -9.88
N GLY A 96 9.95 -10.04 -8.55
CA GLY A 96 10.60 -8.95 -7.80
C GLY A 96 12.08 -8.82 -8.18
N LEU A 97 12.60 -7.59 -8.18
CA LEU A 97 14.01 -7.29 -8.48
C LEU A 97 14.97 -8.02 -7.52
#